data_AF-A0A421DUD7-F1
#
_entry.id   AF-A0A421DUD7-F1
#
_cell.length_a   1.000
_cell.length_b   1.000
_cell.length_c   1.000
_cell.angle_alpha   90.00
_cell.angle_beta   90.00
_cell.angle_gamma   90.00
#
_symmetry.space_group_name_H-M   'P 1'
#
loop_
_entity.id
_entity.type
_entity.pdbx_description
1 polymer ?
#
loop_
_entity_poly.entity_id
_entity_poly.type
_entity_poly.pdbx_seq_one_letter_code
_entity_poly.pdbx_strand_id
1 'polypeptide(L)'
;QDSLDVAVSIAPAGRDAPGSVDEFDCVIAAVTPELSSADRTDADTAASLTEVSNWAVRNAARNSVPPVVYIAPTEASIAEALEADVSEYLPWELLVQSPTTVLKRVIAATEVQPTPDYRTIYDNVSEPLTLHDPQTGELIHANRQLCELLKYDRA
;
A
#
# COMPACT_ATOMS: atom_id res chain seq x y z
N GLN A 1 9.38 -19.92 11.52
CA GLN A 1 8.09 -19.76 12.25
C GLN A 1 8.26 -18.41 12.92
N ASP A 2 8.22 -17.38 12.08
CA ASP A 2 8.49 -16.00 12.45
C ASP A 2 7.14 -15.37 12.72
N SER A 3 6.91 -15.04 13.98
CA SER A 3 5.70 -14.37 14.43
C SER A 3 5.80 -12.93 13.96
N LEU A 4 5.09 -12.57 12.88
CA LEU A 4 4.90 -11.17 12.49
C LEU A 4 4.18 -10.46 13.64
N ASP A 5 4.83 -9.49 14.26
CA ASP A 5 4.21 -8.66 15.29
C ASP A 5 3.35 -7.60 14.58
N VAL A 6 2.12 -7.98 14.22
CA VAL A 6 1.17 -7.11 13.53
C VAL A 6 0.48 -6.24 14.56
N ALA A 7 0.87 -4.98 14.67
CA ALA A 7 0.08 -3.98 15.38
C ALA A 7 -1.13 -3.57 14.53
N VAL A 8 -2.29 -4.06 14.93
CA VAL A 8 -3.57 -3.54 14.45
C VAL A 8 -3.90 -2.30 15.28
N SER A 9 -3.48 -1.12 14.83
CA SER A 9 -3.93 0.13 15.43
C SER A 9 -5.26 0.55 14.82
N ILE A 10 -6.35 0.07 15.42
CA ILE A 10 -7.66 0.70 15.26
C ILE A 10 -7.65 1.91 16.19
N ALA A 11 -6.96 2.99 15.83
CA ALA A 11 -6.72 4.08 16.76
C ALA A 11 -8.05 4.65 17.31
N PRO A 12 -8.27 4.69 18.64
CA PRO A 12 -8.78 5.89 19.27
C PRO A 12 -7.59 6.85 19.41
N ALA A 13 -7.75 8.10 18.99
CA ALA A 13 -6.75 9.13 19.24
C ALA A 13 -6.75 9.45 20.74
N GLY A 14 -6.06 8.64 21.54
CA GLY A 14 -6.07 8.78 22.99
C GLY A 14 -5.13 7.82 23.72
N ARG A 15 -3.99 8.36 24.15
CA ARG A 15 -3.06 7.83 25.17
C ARG A 15 -2.28 6.53 24.94
N ASP A 16 -2.73 5.59 24.11
CA ASP A 16 -2.01 4.32 23.83
C ASP A 16 -1.49 4.20 22.38
N ALA A 17 -1.18 5.34 21.74
CA ALA A 17 -0.42 5.29 20.50
C ALA A 17 1.00 4.79 20.81
N PRO A 18 1.51 3.74 20.13
CA PRO A 18 2.87 3.25 20.37
C PRO A 18 3.87 4.39 20.17
N GLY A 19 4.86 4.47 21.07
CA GLY A 19 5.84 5.55 21.13
C GLY A 19 6.68 5.72 19.87
N SER A 20 6.74 4.69 19.02
CA SER A 20 7.09 4.79 17.60
C SER A 20 6.44 3.65 16.82
N VAL A 21 6.01 3.90 15.58
CA VAL A 21 5.54 2.87 14.65
C VAL A 21 6.68 2.07 14.02
N ASP A 22 7.92 2.55 14.18
CA ASP A 22 9.12 1.92 13.62
C ASP A 22 9.48 0.56 14.26
N GLU A 23 8.83 0.19 15.36
CA GLU A 23 9.00 -1.11 16.03
C GLU A 23 8.23 -2.25 15.33
N PHE A 24 7.24 -1.92 14.51
CA PHE A 24 6.38 -2.92 13.88
C PHE A 24 6.87 -3.30 12.49
N ASP A 25 6.52 -4.51 12.03
CA ASP A 25 6.78 -4.97 10.67
C ASP A 25 5.74 -4.42 9.66
N CYS A 26 4.57 -4.00 10.14
CA CYS A 26 3.47 -3.42 9.37
C CYS A 26 2.62 -2.53 10.26
N VAL A 27 1.99 -1.50 9.68
CA VAL A 27 0.94 -0.75 10.36
C VAL A 27 -0.34 -0.74 9.56
N ILE A 28 -1.44 -1.15 10.20
CA ILE A 28 -2.78 -1.09 9.64
C ILE A 28 -3.50 0.13 10.22
N ALA A 29 -3.91 1.06 9.36
CA ALA A 29 -4.77 2.18 9.71
C ALA A 29 -6.19 1.90 9.23
N ALA A 30 -7.11 1.56 10.14
CA ALA A 30 -8.47 1.18 9.79
C ALA A 30 -9.52 2.20 10.23
N VAL A 31 -10.41 2.58 9.32
CA VAL A 31 -11.57 3.43 9.61
C VAL A 31 -12.83 2.58 9.62
N THR A 32 -13.52 2.56 10.76
CA THR A 32 -14.85 1.99 10.84
C THR A 32 -15.86 2.93 10.18
N PRO A 33 -16.76 2.47 9.29
CA PRO A 33 -17.87 3.28 8.84
C PRO A 33 -18.72 3.72 10.03
N GLU A 34 -19.28 4.92 9.98
CA GLU A 34 -20.21 5.38 11.00
C GLU A 34 -21.48 4.53 10.97
N LEU A 35 -21.53 3.48 11.79
CA LEU A 35 -22.77 2.79 12.12
C LEU A 35 -23.68 3.84 12.76
N SER A 36 -24.89 4.01 12.20
CA SER A 36 -25.85 5.01 12.68
C SER A 36 -25.94 4.95 14.20
N SER A 37 -25.80 6.11 14.85
CA SER A 37 -25.62 6.37 16.29
C SER A 37 -26.54 5.65 17.30
N ALA A 38 -27.43 4.76 16.89
CA ALA A 38 -28.40 4.10 17.75
C ALA A 38 -27.84 2.95 18.62
N ASP A 39 -26.62 2.45 18.35
CA ASP A 39 -26.10 1.22 18.99
C ASP A 39 -24.80 1.42 19.80
N ARG A 40 -24.37 2.68 20.01
CA ARG A 40 -23.16 2.98 20.79
C ARG A 40 -23.51 3.19 22.27
N THR A 41 -23.62 2.11 23.02
CA THR A 41 -23.44 2.11 24.49
C THR A 41 -22.05 1.56 24.82
N ASP A 42 -21.01 2.31 24.50
CA ASP A 42 -19.85 2.44 25.39
C ASP A 42 -18.93 3.55 24.91
N ALA A 43 -18.48 4.35 25.87
CA ALA A 43 -17.71 5.56 25.69
C ALA A 43 -16.23 5.24 25.48
N ASP A 44 -15.90 4.77 24.27
CA ASP A 44 -14.55 4.91 23.74
C ASP A 44 -14.64 5.75 22.45
N THR A 45 -13.99 6.91 22.47
CA THR A 45 -14.07 7.88 21.37
C THR A 45 -13.32 7.30 20.19
N ALA A 46 -14.02 6.60 19.31
CA ALA A 46 -13.45 6.14 18.05
C ALA A 46 -12.89 7.35 17.30
N ALA A 47 -11.64 7.24 16.82
CA ALA A 47 -11.05 8.30 16.02
C ALA A 47 -11.93 8.55 14.79
N SER A 48 -12.09 9.83 14.45
CA SER A 48 -12.81 10.22 13.24
C SER A 48 -12.07 9.71 12.00
N LEU A 49 -12.80 9.51 10.90
CA LEU A 49 -12.25 9.24 9.56
C LEU A 49 -11.07 10.16 9.25
N THR A 50 -11.23 11.46 9.54
CA THR A 50 -10.23 12.50 9.29
C THR A 50 -8.96 12.31 10.11
N GLU A 51 -9.05 11.83 11.35
CA GLU A 51 -7.87 11.60 12.19
C GLU A 51 -7.04 10.41 11.70
N VAL A 52 -7.71 9.30 11.37
CA VAL A 52 -7.05 8.09 10.86
C VAL A 52 -6.46 8.33 9.47
N SER A 53 -7.20 9.01 8.59
CA SER A 53 -6.72 9.36 7.25
C SER A 53 -5.47 10.25 7.32
N ASN A 54 -5.51 11.34 8.11
CA ASN A 54 -4.36 12.20 8.32
C ASN A 54 -3.16 11.45 8.92
N TRP A 55 -3.42 10.48 9.80
CA TRP A 55 -2.38 9.65 10.36
C TRP A 55 -1.73 8.75 9.31
N ALA A 56 -2.52 8.09 8.46
CA ALA A 56 -2.02 7.21 7.40
C ALA A 56 -1.18 8.00 6.40
N VAL A 57 -1.69 9.15 5.93
CA VAL A 57 -0.98 10.07 5.03
C VAL A 57 0.36 10.51 5.62
N ARG A 58 0.38 10.96 6.89
CA ARG A 58 1.61 11.44 7.54
C ARG A 58 2.68 10.35 7.69
N ASN A 59 2.29 9.11 7.91
CA ASN A 59 3.24 8.00 8.08
C ASN A 59 3.70 7.43 6.75
N ALA A 60 2.82 7.35 5.74
CA ALA A 60 3.22 6.94 4.40
C ALA A 60 4.21 7.93 3.76
N ALA A 61 3.95 9.23 3.87
CA ALA A 61 4.79 10.30 3.31
C ALA A 61 6.23 10.35 3.88
N ARG A 62 6.49 9.67 5.00
CA ARG A 62 7.83 9.52 5.57
C ARG A 62 8.68 8.48 4.82
N ASN A 63 8.15 7.87 3.75
CA ASN A 63 8.82 6.85 2.94
C ASN A 63 9.18 5.62 3.81
N SER A 64 8.20 5.20 4.61
CA SER A 64 8.44 4.48 5.87
C SER A 64 8.59 2.98 5.70
N VAL A 65 9.67 2.46 6.27
CA VAL A 65 9.63 1.18 6.98
C VAL A 65 9.02 1.48 8.36
N PRO A 66 7.94 0.81 8.79
CA PRO A 66 7.20 -0.26 8.10
C PRO A 66 6.11 0.22 7.12
N PRO A 67 5.68 -0.66 6.19
CA PRO A 67 4.59 -0.39 5.26
C PRO A 67 3.27 -0.04 5.98
N VAL A 68 2.52 0.87 5.37
CA VAL A 68 1.22 1.33 5.87
C VAL A 68 0.11 0.76 5.01
N VAL A 69 -0.78 -0.04 5.60
CA VAL A 69 -2.00 -0.55 4.95
C VAL A 69 -3.19 0.26 5.44
N TYR A 70 -3.86 0.97 4.53
CA TYR A 70 -5.03 1.80 4.83
C TYR A 70 -6.32 1.04 4.53
N ILE A 71 -7.15 0.85 5.55
CA ILE A 71 -8.46 0.22 5.43
C ILE A 71 -9.53 1.29 5.67
N ALA A 72 -10.38 1.57 4.68
CA ALA A 72 -11.43 2.57 4.86
C ALA A 72 -12.71 2.19 4.09
N PRO A 73 -13.86 2.79 4.44
CA PRO A 73 -15.09 2.67 3.66
C PRO A 73 -14.87 3.13 2.22
N THR A 74 -15.63 2.56 1.28
CA THR A 74 -15.49 2.89 -0.15
C THR A 74 -15.77 4.37 -0.45
N GLU A 75 -16.54 5.05 0.40
CA GLU A 75 -16.85 6.48 0.29
C GLU A 75 -15.72 7.39 0.81
N ALA A 76 -14.72 6.85 1.50
CA ALA A 76 -13.58 7.62 1.96
C ALA A 76 -12.75 8.11 0.77
N SER A 77 -12.33 9.38 0.81
CA SER A 77 -11.33 9.85 -0.15
C SER A 77 -9.99 9.15 0.12
N ILE A 78 -9.42 8.56 -0.93
CA ILE A 78 -8.10 7.89 -0.88
C ILE A 78 -7.02 8.64 -1.64
N ALA A 79 -7.35 9.78 -2.28
CA ALA A 79 -6.40 10.50 -3.15
C ALA A 79 -5.13 10.92 -2.40
N GLU A 80 -5.28 11.61 -1.26
CA GLU A 80 -4.16 12.07 -0.44
C GLU A 80 -3.34 10.88 0.12
N ALA A 81 -4.01 9.76 0.43
CA ALA A 81 -3.36 8.55 0.92
C ALA A 81 -2.49 7.90 -0.17
N LEU A 82 -2.97 7.84 -1.40
CA LEU A 82 -2.21 7.33 -2.54
C LEU A 82 -1.07 8.27 -2.93
N GLU A 83 -1.28 9.59 -2.90
CA GLU A 83 -0.22 10.58 -3.13
C GLU A 83 0.90 10.51 -2.08
N ALA A 84 0.56 10.08 -0.86
CA ALA A 84 1.51 9.86 0.22
C ALA A 84 2.22 8.50 0.16
N ASP A 85 2.01 7.70 -0.89
CA ASP A 85 2.63 6.39 -1.11
C ASP A 85 2.26 5.36 -0.02
N VAL A 86 0.98 5.34 0.38
CA VAL A 86 0.43 4.25 1.20
C VAL A 86 0.67 2.92 0.48
N SER A 87 1.26 1.96 1.20
CA SER A 87 1.70 0.69 0.63
C SER A 87 0.55 -0.13 0.04
N GLU A 88 -0.63 -0.05 0.68
CA GLU A 88 -1.83 -0.67 0.15
C GLU A 88 -3.12 -0.03 0.69
N TYR A 89 -4.14 0.06 -0.17
CA TYR A 89 -5.52 0.38 0.23
C TYR A 89 -6.41 -0.86 0.15
N LEU A 90 -7.22 -1.09 1.19
CA LEU A 90 -8.22 -2.15 1.22
C LEU A 90 -9.59 -1.60 1.64
N PRO A 91 -10.68 -2.00 0.98
CA PRO A 91 -12.01 -1.54 1.39
C PRO A 91 -12.42 -2.18 2.72
N TRP A 92 -13.10 -1.43 3.58
CA TRP A 92 -13.63 -1.91 4.86
C TRP A 92 -14.54 -3.14 4.67
N GLU A 93 -15.32 -3.17 3.60
CA GLU A 93 -16.21 -4.28 3.28
C GLU A 93 -15.44 -5.59 3.08
N LEU A 94 -14.20 -5.54 2.58
CA LEU A 94 -13.35 -6.72 2.43
C LEU A 94 -12.92 -7.27 3.79
N LEU A 95 -12.66 -6.40 4.77
CA LEU A 95 -12.36 -6.83 6.14
C LEU A 95 -13.54 -7.57 6.76
N VAL A 96 -14.76 -7.09 6.51
CA VAL A 96 -15.99 -7.73 7.00
C VAL A 96 -16.27 -9.06 6.29
N GLN A 97 -16.14 -9.09 4.96
CA GLN A 97 -16.47 -10.28 4.16
C GLN A 97 -15.40 -11.37 4.22
N SER A 98 -14.12 -10.97 4.27
CA SER A 98 -12.99 -11.88 4.22
C SER A 98 -11.78 -11.35 5.00
N PRO A 99 -11.81 -11.44 6.35
CA PRO A 99 -10.69 -11.05 7.19
C PRO A 99 -9.36 -11.73 6.80
N THR A 100 -9.43 -13.00 6.40
CA THR A 100 -8.24 -13.76 5.97
C THR A 100 -7.60 -13.19 4.70
N THR A 101 -8.40 -12.60 3.80
CA THR A 101 -7.87 -11.93 2.61
C THR A 101 -7.13 -10.67 3.00
N VAL A 102 -7.68 -9.87 3.93
CA VAL A 102 -6.98 -8.70 4.48
C VAL A 102 -5.65 -9.10 5.10
N LEU A 103 -5.62 -10.14 5.94
CA LEU A 103 -4.38 -10.63 6.55
C LEU A 103 -3.32 -11.04 5.50
N LYS A 104 -3.73 -11.72 4.42
CA LYS A 104 -2.82 -12.08 3.33
C LYS A 104 -2.24 -10.85 2.63
N ARG A 105 -3.04 -9.80 2.46
CA ARG A 105 -2.60 -8.53 1.84
C ARG A 105 -1.65 -7.76 2.74
N VAL A 106 -1.94 -7.72 4.04
CA VAL A 106 -1.02 -7.16 5.06
C VAL A 106 0.34 -7.86 5.03
N ILE A 107 0.37 -9.19 5.01
CA ILE A 107 1.63 -9.95 4.88
C ILE A 107 2.33 -9.64 3.55
N ALA A 108 1.59 -9.54 2.44
CA ALA A 108 2.17 -9.19 1.15
C ALA A 108 2.74 -7.76 1.13
N ALA A 109 2.20 -6.84 1.91
CA ALA A 109 2.72 -5.49 2.07
C ALA A 109 4.02 -5.46 2.89
N THR A 110 4.21 -6.39 3.84
CA THR A 110 5.48 -6.53 4.60
C THR A 110 6.57 -7.24 3.82
N GLU A 111 6.19 -8.11 2.89
CA GLU A 111 7.13 -8.63 1.92
C GLU A 111 7.55 -7.48 1.00
N VAL A 112 8.70 -6.87 1.28
CA VAL A 112 9.44 -6.05 0.31
C VAL A 112 9.82 -6.98 -0.84
N GLN A 113 8.90 -7.23 -1.77
CA GLN A 113 9.27 -7.73 -3.07
C GLN A 113 10.08 -6.59 -3.66
N PRO A 114 11.38 -6.77 -3.96
CA PRO A 114 12.12 -5.76 -4.69
C PRO A 114 11.30 -5.51 -5.95
N THR A 115 10.72 -4.32 -6.08
CA THR A 115 10.04 -3.91 -7.30
C THR A 115 11.09 -4.12 -8.37
N PRO A 116 10.89 -5.09 -9.28
CA PRO A 116 11.90 -5.33 -10.29
C PRO A 116 12.04 -3.99 -11.01
N ASP A 117 13.26 -3.48 -11.14
CA ASP A 117 13.52 -2.28 -11.93
C ASP A 117 12.73 -2.42 -13.24
N TYR A 118 12.15 -1.33 -13.76
CA TYR A 118 11.28 -1.39 -14.94
C TYR A 118 11.95 -2.20 -16.07
N ARG A 119 13.28 -2.11 -16.17
CA ARG A 119 14.12 -2.89 -17.09
C ARG A 119 14.00 -4.41 -16.89
N THR A 120 13.95 -4.88 -15.66
CA THR A 120 13.78 -6.31 -15.33
C THR A 120 12.40 -6.81 -15.76
N ILE A 121 11.34 -6.04 -15.51
CA ILE A 121 9.99 -6.40 -15.99
C ILE A 121 9.99 -6.42 -17.52
N TYR A 122 10.52 -5.36 -18.12
CA TYR A 122 10.55 -5.12 -19.55
C TYR A 122 11.37 -6.17 -20.32
N ASP A 123 12.50 -6.62 -19.77
CA ASP A 123 13.38 -7.64 -20.36
C ASP A 123 12.85 -9.07 -20.24
N ASN A 124 11.95 -9.34 -19.30
CA ASN A 124 11.34 -10.65 -19.11
C ASN A 124 10.06 -10.85 -19.93
N VAL A 125 9.58 -9.84 -20.68
CA VAL A 125 8.46 -10.01 -21.61
C VAL A 125 8.90 -10.88 -22.79
N SER A 126 8.09 -11.89 -23.12
CA SER A 126 8.40 -12.90 -24.13
C SER A 126 8.33 -12.38 -25.56
N GLU A 127 7.59 -11.28 -25.77
CA GLU A 127 7.44 -10.59 -27.03
C GLU A 127 8.53 -9.53 -27.24
N PRO A 128 8.98 -9.29 -28.48
CA PRO A 128 9.85 -8.17 -28.79
C PRO A 128 9.16 -6.81 -28.55
N LEU A 129 9.80 -5.92 -27.78
CA LEU A 129 9.26 -4.60 -27.42
C LEU A 129 10.27 -3.47 -27.62
N THR A 130 9.75 -2.29 -27.96
CA THR A 130 10.48 -1.01 -28.00
C THR A 130 9.83 0.01 -27.06
N LEU A 131 10.64 0.86 -26.44
CA LEU A 131 10.23 1.93 -25.56
C LEU A 131 10.67 3.24 -26.19
N HIS A 132 9.71 4.12 -26.41
CA HIS A 132 9.93 5.42 -27.03
C HIS A 132 9.69 6.56 -26.04
N ASP A 133 10.42 7.64 -26.20
CA ASP A 133 10.11 8.90 -25.56
C ASP A 133 8.75 9.40 -26.07
N PRO A 134 7.74 9.64 -25.21
CA PRO A 134 6.43 10.07 -25.66
C PRO A 134 6.41 11.50 -26.21
N GLN A 135 7.38 12.34 -25.87
CA GLN A 135 7.50 13.73 -26.33
C GLN A 135 8.28 13.83 -27.64
N THR A 136 9.41 13.12 -27.77
CA THR A 136 10.29 13.20 -28.95
C THR A 136 10.07 12.07 -29.97
N GLY A 137 9.50 10.95 -29.53
CA GLY A 137 9.35 9.72 -30.33
C GLY A 137 10.63 8.89 -30.46
N GLU A 138 11.74 9.32 -29.86
CA GLU A 138 13.02 8.63 -29.97
C GLU A 138 12.99 7.27 -29.26
N LEU A 139 13.67 6.27 -29.85
CA LEU A 139 13.82 4.96 -29.22
C LEU A 139 14.76 5.09 -28.02
N ILE A 140 14.21 4.97 -26.81
CA ILE A 140 14.97 4.98 -25.55
C ILE A 140 15.54 3.59 -25.26
N HIS A 141 14.76 2.54 -25.55
CA HIS A 141 15.15 1.19 -25.19
C HIS A 141 14.48 0.11 -26.07
N ALA A 142 15.16 -1.01 -26.23
CA ALA A 142 14.66 -2.22 -26.89
C ALA A 142 14.83 -3.38 -25.92
N ASN A 143 13.81 -4.20 -25.69
CA ASN A 143 13.87 -5.28 -24.71
C ASN A 143 14.79 -6.43 -25.18
N ARG A 144 15.14 -7.33 -24.25
CA ARG A 144 16.16 -8.35 -24.49
C ARG A 144 15.75 -9.26 -25.66
N GLN A 145 14.48 -9.61 -25.71
CA GLN A 145 13.91 -10.44 -26.77
C GLN A 145 14.05 -9.80 -28.16
N LEU A 146 13.82 -8.49 -28.28
CA LEU A 146 14.00 -7.77 -29.54
C LEU A 146 15.48 -7.74 -29.97
N CYS A 147 16.40 -7.50 -29.03
CA CYS A 147 17.83 -7.56 -29.30
C CYS A 147 18.28 -8.95 -29.78
N GLU A 148 17.82 -10.01 -29.12
CA GLU A 148 18.13 -11.41 -29.47
C GLU A 148 17.55 -11.83 -30.84
N LEU A 149 16.34 -11.35 -31.15
CA LEU A 149 15.69 -11.55 -32.44
C LEU A 149 16.46 -10.87 -33.58
N LEU A 150 16.86 -9.60 -33.37
CA LEU A 150 17.53 -8.79 -34.39
C LEU A 150 19.04 -9.02 -34.46
N LYS A 151 19.63 -9.80 -33.54
CA LYS A 151 21.07 -10.04 -33.40
C LYS A 151 21.89 -8.77 -33.13
N TYR A 152 21.27 -7.74 -32.56
CA TYR A 152 21.98 -6.53 -32.13
C TYR A 152 22.32 -6.65 -30.64
N ASP A 153 23.55 -6.31 -30.30
CA ASP A 153 24.00 -6.21 -28.92
C ASP A 153 23.64 -4.83 -28.34
N ARG A 154 23.37 -4.79 -27.03
CA ARG A 154 23.09 -3.53 -26.33
C ARG A 154 24.43 -2.93 -25.92
N ALA A 155 24.95 -1.99 -26.71
CA ALA A 155 26.11 -1.19 -26.34
C ALA A 155 25.72 -0.05 -25.39
#